data_AF-A0A098LDW9-F1
#
_entry.id   AF-A0A098LDW9-F1
#
_cell.length_a   1.000
_cell.length_b   1.000
_cell.length_c   1.000
_cell.angle_alpha   90.00
_cell.angle_beta   90.00
_cell.angle_gamma   90.00
#
_symmetry.space_group_name_H-M   'P 1'
#
loop_
_entity.id
_entity.type
_entity.pdbx_description
1 polymer ?
#
loop_
_entity_poly.entity_id
_entity_poly.type
_entity_poly.pdbx_seq_one_letter_code
_entity_poly.pdbx_strand_id
1 'polypeptide(L)'
;MEMEKHIPKIETRYDDMAGAVSLNFNETMDFNAFSESVMGVNLLQYEPISLRLYLNHKDMVVTVYAIDKKFLVTEPQNAGKIRVKKFKKDVAPEILFSYIRQIDFTLVNGDFDIESFEVVN
;
A
#
# COMPACT_ATOMS: atom_id res chain seq x y z
N MET A 1 8.08 -17.94 -14.49
CA MET A 1 8.68 -17.61 -13.19
C MET A 1 7.67 -16.78 -12.44
N GLU A 2 7.08 -17.31 -11.37
CA GLU A 2 6.31 -16.49 -10.45
C GLU A 2 7.29 -15.59 -9.70
N MET A 3 7.07 -14.28 -9.74
CA MET A 3 7.81 -13.35 -8.90
C MET A 3 7.35 -13.55 -7.46
N GLU A 4 8.26 -13.90 -6.56
CA GLU A 4 8.00 -13.84 -5.12
C GLU A 4 7.53 -12.43 -4.75
N LYS A 5 6.39 -12.34 -4.07
CA LYS A 5 5.88 -11.06 -3.57
C LYS A 5 6.81 -10.58 -2.46
N HIS A 6 7.67 -9.62 -2.78
CA HIS A 6 8.51 -8.95 -1.80
C HIS A 6 7.66 -7.94 -1.02
N ILE A 7 7.27 -8.28 0.21
CA ILE A 7 6.64 -7.33 1.14
C ILE A 7 7.78 -6.51 1.76
N PRO A 8 7.85 -5.19 1.53
CA PRO A 8 8.95 -4.38 2.05
C PRO A 8 8.94 -4.33 3.58
N LYS A 9 10.13 -4.42 4.18
CA LYS A 9 10.36 -4.15 5.61
C LYS A 9 10.11 -2.67 5.89
N ILE A 10 9.35 -2.37 6.93
CA ILE A 10 8.83 -1.02 7.19
C ILE A 10 9.94 -0.14 7.79
N GLU A 11 10.04 1.09 7.29
CA GLU A 11 11.10 2.06 7.60
C GLU A 11 10.81 2.69 8.98
N THR A 12 11.66 2.38 9.97
CA THR A 12 11.59 2.96 11.32
C THR A 12 12.12 4.39 11.31
N ARG A 13 11.23 5.38 11.22
CA ARG A 13 11.50 6.71 11.79
C ARG A 13 10.95 6.73 13.22
N TYR A 14 11.21 7.80 13.97
CA TYR A 14 10.87 8.01 15.39
C TYR A 14 9.35 7.87 15.67
N ASP A 15 8.83 6.66 15.59
CA ASP A 15 7.43 6.30 15.80
C ASP A 15 7.34 5.43 17.06
N ASP A 16 6.29 5.59 17.86
CA ASP A 16 6.10 4.86 19.13
C ASP A 16 5.93 3.33 18.91
N MET A 17 5.44 2.95 17.74
CA MET A 17 5.26 1.57 17.32
C MET A 17 5.54 1.40 15.83
N ALA A 18 6.06 0.24 15.44
CA ALA A 18 6.24 -0.17 14.05
C ALA A 18 5.73 -1.60 13.87
N GLY A 19 5.48 -2.02 12.63
CA GLY A 19 5.03 -3.39 12.38
C GLY A 19 4.36 -3.55 11.03
N ALA A 20 4.00 -4.78 10.67
CA ALA A 20 3.54 -5.14 9.34
C ALA A 20 2.02 -5.04 9.17
N VAL A 21 1.60 -4.72 7.95
CA VAL A 21 0.18 -4.74 7.53
C VAL A 21 0.02 -5.60 6.28
N SER A 22 -0.97 -6.47 6.32
CA SER A 22 -1.48 -7.26 5.20
C SER A 22 -2.91 -6.84 4.91
N LEU A 23 -3.23 -6.64 3.64
CA LEU A 23 -4.54 -6.18 3.22
C LEU A 23 -4.98 -6.98 2.00
N ASN A 24 -6.15 -7.59 2.12
CA ASN A 24 -6.78 -8.37 1.06
C ASN A 24 -8.00 -7.62 0.53
N PHE A 25 -7.96 -7.26 -0.74
CA PHE A 25 -9.11 -6.69 -1.44
C PHE A 25 -10.17 -7.75 -1.73
N ASN A 26 -11.40 -7.29 -2.00
CA ASN A 26 -12.49 -8.14 -2.47
C ASN A 26 -12.19 -8.70 -3.87
N GLU A 27 -12.67 -9.91 -4.16
CA GLU A 27 -12.41 -10.59 -5.44
C GLU A 27 -13.00 -9.85 -6.66
N THR A 28 -14.10 -9.12 -6.45
CA THR A 28 -14.80 -8.35 -7.49
C THR A 28 -14.44 -6.87 -7.50
N MET A 29 -13.81 -6.36 -6.44
CA MET A 29 -13.45 -4.96 -6.25
C MET A 29 -12.01 -4.88 -5.74
N ASP A 30 -11.09 -5.21 -6.63
CA ASP A 30 -9.67 -5.32 -6.34
C ASP A 30 -8.96 -3.94 -6.23
N PHE A 31 -7.64 -3.97 -6.02
CA PHE A 31 -6.84 -2.75 -5.91
C PHE A 31 -6.88 -1.87 -7.17
N ASN A 32 -6.99 -2.48 -8.36
CA ASN A 32 -7.10 -1.73 -9.61
C ASN A 32 -8.46 -1.04 -9.70
N ALA A 33 -9.54 -1.74 -9.39
CA ALA A 33 -10.88 -1.20 -9.37
C ALA A 33 -11.03 -0.04 -8.37
N PHE A 34 -10.44 -0.17 -7.17
CA PHE A 34 -10.37 0.91 -6.19
C PHE A 34 -9.58 2.12 -6.74
N SER A 35 -8.41 1.87 -7.31
CA SER A 35 -7.54 2.92 -7.84
C SER A 35 -8.20 3.70 -8.97
N GLU A 36 -8.92 3.04 -9.87
CA GLU A 36 -9.66 3.71 -10.93
C GLU A 36 -10.88 4.46 -10.39
N SER A 37 -11.76 3.76 -9.68
CA SER A 37 -13.08 4.29 -9.30
C SER A 37 -12.98 5.38 -8.24
N VAL A 38 -12.14 5.18 -7.23
CA VAL A 38 -12.03 6.10 -6.10
C VAL A 38 -10.92 7.11 -6.33
N MET A 39 -9.74 6.64 -6.77
CA MET A 39 -8.56 7.51 -6.90
C MET A 39 -8.46 8.22 -8.25
N GLY A 40 -9.25 7.82 -9.25
CA GLY A 40 -9.23 8.41 -10.59
C GLY A 40 -7.98 8.05 -11.39
N VAL A 41 -7.37 6.90 -11.09
CA VAL A 41 -6.20 6.40 -11.81
C VAL A 41 -6.65 5.87 -13.16
N ASN A 42 -6.13 6.44 -14.26
CA ASN A 42 -6.36 5.89 -15.59
C ASN A 42 -5.50 4.62 -15.78
N LEU A 43 -6.12 3.44 -15.67
CA LEU A 43 -5.43 2.15 -15.77
C LEU A 43 -4.85 1.85 -17.15
N LEU A 44 -5.28 2.56 -18.21
CA LEU A 44 -4.64 2.44 -19.52
C LEU A 44 -3.24 3.06 -19.54
N GLN A 45 -3.03 4.11 -18.75
CA GLN A 45 -1.75 4.82 -18.67
C GLN A 45 -0.91 4.37 -17.47
N TYR A 46 -1.55 4.09 -16.34
CA TYR A 46 -0.88 3.88 -15.06
C TYR A 46 -1.14 2.48 -14.50
N GLU A 47 -0.16 1.95 -13.78
CA GLU A 47 -0.26 0.69 -13.02
C GLU A 47 -0.10 1.00 -11.53
N PRO A 48 -1.15 0.90 -10.71
CA PRO A 48 -1.04 1.16 -9.28
C PRO A 48 -0.22 0.07 -8.59
N ILE A 49 0.78 0.47 -7.80
CA ILE A 49 1.73 -0.46 -7.17
C ILE A 49 1.76 -0.39 -5.66
N SER A 50 1.28 0.71 -5.06
CA SER A 50 1.22 0.83 -3.61
C SER A 50 0.12 1.76 -3.14
N LEU A 51 -0.40 1.43 -1.96
CA LEU A 51 -1.39 2.17 -1.22
C LEU A 51 -0.75 2.66 0.09
N ARG A 52 -0.89 3.94 0.38
CA ARG A 52 -0.56 4.53 1.68
C ARG A 52 -1.81 5.09 2.30
N LEU A 53 -2.10 4.63 3.50
CA LEU A 53 -3.16 5.16 4.35
C LEU A 53 -2.51 6.09 5.38
N TYR A 54 -3.06 7.29 5.52
CA TYR A 54 -2.71 8.20 6.60
C TYR A 54 -4.00 8.54 7.34
N LEU A 55 -4.07 8.08 8.58
CA LEU A 55 -5.20 8.31 9.47
C LEU A 55 -4.78 9.37 10.49
N ASN A 56 -5.61 10.39 10.65
CA ASN A 56 -5.51 11.31 11.78
C ASN A 56 -6.85 11.32 12.55
N HIS A 57 -6.93 12.10 13.63
CA HIS A 57 -8.12 12.15 14.50
C HIS A 57 -9.43 12.65 13.84
N LYS A 58 -9.38 13.12 12.59
CA LYS A 58 -10.51 13.70 11.85
C LYS A 58 -10.67 13.13 10.45
N ASP A 59 -9.56 12.86 9.77
CA ASP A 59 -9.53 12.59 8.34
C ASP A 59 -8.70 11.34 8.03
N MET A 60 -9.15 10.63 6.99
CA MET A 60 -8.35 9.61 6.32
C MET A 60 -7.91 10.12 4.96
N VAL A 61 -6.60 10.15 4.76
CA VAL A 61 -5.97 10.52 3.51
C VAL A 61 -5.42 9.27 2.86
N VAL A 62 -5.92 8.95 1.67
CA VAL A 62 -5.46 7.83 0.87
C VAL A 62 -4.52 8.33 -0.22
N THR A 63 -3.41 7.62 -0.40
CA THR A 63 -2.49 7.85 -1.51
C THR A 63 -2.24 6.56 -2.27
N VAL A 64 -2.45 6.58 -3.59
CA VAL A 64 -2.01 5.53 -4.50
C VAL A 64 -0.80 6.02 -5.28
N TYR A 65 0.25 5.21 -5.32
CA TYR A 65 1.38 5.42 -6.23
C TYR A 65 1.27 4.46 -7.39
N ALA A 66 1.40 4.97 -8.61
CA ALA A 66 1.28 4.19 -9.82
C ALA A 66 2.43 4.46 -10.78
N ILE A 67 2.93 3.42 -11.45
CA ILE A 67 3.94 3.53 -12.50
C ILE A 67 3.27 4.00 -13.79
N ASP A 68 3.90 4.91 -14.53
CA ASP A 68 3.44 5.20 -15.90
C ASP A 68 3.97 4.12 -16.84
N LYS A 69 3.05 3.42 -17.51
CA LYS A 69 3.35 2.31 -18.42
C LYS A 69 4.24 2.73 -19.59
N LYS A 70 4.25 4.02 -19.97
CA LYS A 70 5.12 4.53 -21.05
C LYS A 70 6.58 4.60 -20.64
N PHE A 71 6.87 4.91 -19.37
CA PHE A 71 8.25 5.00 -18.87
C PHE A 71 8.87 3.63 -18.59
N LEU A 72 8.06 2.58 -18.38
CA LEU A 72 8.53 1.19 -18.28
C LEU A 72 9.19 0.68 -19.57
N VAL A 73 8.78 1.22 -20.73
CA VAL A 73 9.25 0.75 -22.05
C VAL A 73 10.46 1.55 -22.55
N THR A 74 10.66 2.77 -22.07
CA THR A 74 11.54 3.76 -22.72
C THR A 74 12.81 4.12 -21.94
N GLU A 75 12.87 3.88 -20.63
CA GLU A 75 14.07 4.17 -19.84
C GLU A 75 14.52 2.91 -19.08
N PRO A 76 15.81 2.52 -19.16
CA PRO A 76 16.35 1.58 -18.18
C PRO A 76 16.17 2.22 -16.80
N GLN A 77 15.41 1.56 -15.92
CA GLN A 77 15.23 2.03 -14.56
C GLN A 77 16.60 2.22 -13.93
N ASN A 78 16.97 3.48 -13.64
CA ASN A 78 18.23 3.78 -12.96
C ASN A 78 18.31 2.92 -11.69
N ALA A 79 19.42 2.20 -11.57
CA ALA A 79 19.69 1.17 -10.57
C ALA A 79 19.10 1.52 -9.18
N GLY A 80 17.93 0.95 -8.87
CA GLY A 80 17.33 0.95 -7.54
C GLY A 80 16.18 1.93 -7.26
N LYS A 81 15.72 2.77 -8.21
CA LYS A 81 14.54 3.65 -7.96
C LYS A 81 13.48 3.51 -9.05
N ILE A 82 12.23 3.27 -8.63
CA ILE A 82 11.06 3.20 -9.51
C ILE A 82 10.39 4.58 -9.57
N ARG A 83 10.20 5.12 -10.79
CA ARG A 83 9.47 6.37 -11.00
C ARG A 83 7.97 6.13 -10.90
N VAL A 84 7.30 6.88 -10.01
CA VAL A 84 5.86 6.75 -9.76
C VAL A 84 5.15 8.11 -9.85
N LYS A 85 3.88 8.08 -10.23
CA LYS A 85 2.93 9.19 -10.08
C LYS A 85 2.12 8.99 -8.82
N LYS A 86 1.91 10.07 -8.07
CA LYS A 86 1.14 10.11 -6.82
C LYS A 86 -0.30 10.56 -7.07
N PHE A 87 -1.27 9.79 -6.60
CA PHE A 87 -2.69 10.12 -6.57
C PHE A 87 -3.12 10.20 -5.11
N LYS A 88 -3.52 11.38 -4.62
CA LYS A 88 -3.84 11.62 -3.20
C LYS A 88 -5.24 12.20 -3.08
N LYS A 89 -6.07 11.63 -2.22
CA LYS A 89 -7.43 12.10 -1.94
C LYS A 89 -7.78 11.90 -0.47
N ASP A 90 -8.67 12.75 0.04
CA ASP A 90 -9.40 12.47 1.26
C ASP A 90 -10.52 11.48 0.90
N VAL A 91 -10.56 10.36 1.61
CA VAL A 91 -11.50 9.26 1.35
C VAL A 91 -12.17 8.92 2.66
N ALA A 92 -13.49 8.82 2.66
CA ALA A 92 -14.23 8.37 3.84
C ALA A 92 -13.83 6.91 4.15
N PRO A 93 -13.53 6.55 5.42
CA PRO A 93 -13.13 5.18 5.79
C PRO A 93 -14.04 4.09 5.24
N GLU A 94 -15.35 4.33 5.22
CA GLU A 94 -16.37 3.40 4.74
C GLU A 94 -16.18 3.07 3.26
N ILE A 95 -15.75 4.04 2.45
CA ILE A 95 -15.47 3.84 1.02
C ILE A 95 -14.25 2.96 0.84
N LEU A 96 -13.20 3.10 1.65
CA LEU A 96 -12.03 2.23 1.54
C LEU A 96 -12.39 0.80 2.00
N PHE A 97 -13.04 0.68 3.15
CA PHE A 97 -13.36 -0.61 3.74
C PHE A 97 -14.37 -1.41 2.90
N SER A 98 -15.21 -0.77 2.08
CA SER A 98 -16.08 -1.51 1.15
C SER A 98 -15.32 -2.28 0.06
N TYR A 99 -14.06 -1.94 -0.22
CA TYR A 99 -13.20 -2.66 -1.18
C TYR A 99 -12.33 -3.73 -0.51
N ILE A 100 -12.27 -3.74 0.82
CA ILE A 100 -11.34 -4.59 1.57
C ILE A 100 -12.12 -5.74 2.19
N ARG A 101 -11.65 -6.97 1.91
CA ARG A 101 -12.18 -8.18 2.52
C ARG A 101 -11.64 -8.38 3.93
N GLN A 102 -10.35 -8.14 4.11
CA GLN A 102 -9.65 -8.35 5.37
C GLN A 102 -8.44 -7.43 5.48
N ILE A 103 -8.24 -6.87 6.66
CA ILE A 103 -6.99 -6.21 7.07
C ILE A 103 -6.46 -6.99 8.26
N ASP A 104 -5.17 -7.31 8.22
CA ASP A 104 -4.45 -7.94 9.30
C ASP A 104 -3.19 -7.11 9.56
N PHE A 105 -2.94 -6.76 10.81
CA PHE A 105 -1.76 -5.98 11.16
C PHE A 105 -1.31 -6.30 12.58
N THR A 106 -0.01 -6.23 12.77
CA THR A 106 0.62 -6.39 14.07
C THR A 106 1.56 -5.22 14.27
N LEU A 107 1.44 -4.57 15.42
CA LEU A 107 2.31 -3.49 15.84
C LEU A 107 3.12 -3.95 17.06
N VAL A 108 4.39 -3.60 17.07
CA VAL A 108 5.31 -3.81 18.18
C VAL A 108 5.81 -2.45 18.66
N ASN A 109 5.99 -2.31 19.97
CA ASN A 109 6.78 -1.20 20.49
C ASN A 109 8.22 -1.34 19.99
N GLY A 110 8.90 -0.22 19.76
CA GLY A 110 10.25 -0.21 19.17
C GLY A 110 11.34 -0.94 19.98
N ASP A 111 10.99 -1.53 21.12
CA ASP A 111 11.86 -2.30 21.98
C ASP A 111 12.07 -3.76 21.51
N PHE A 112 11.20 -4.27 20.62
CA PHE A 112 11.24 -5.67 20.19
C PHE A 112 11.01 -5.85 18.69
N ASP A 113 11.61 -6.89 18.11
CA ASP A 113 11.33 -7.30 16.74
C ASP A 113 10.17 -8.29 16.71
N ILE A 114 9.17 -8.04 15.86
CA ILE A 114 8.03 -8.94 15.66
C ILE A 114 8.46 -10.34 15.22
N GLU A 115 9.56 -10.46 14.46
CA GLU A 115 10.10 -11.75 14.00
C GLU A 115 10.66 -12.59 15.17
N SER A 116 10.84 -12.02 16.36
CA SER A 116 11.40 -12.69 17.54
C SER A 116 10.36 -13.29 18.49
N PHE A 117 9.06 -13.14 18.20
CA PHE A 117 8.00 -13.57 19.10
C PHE A 117 7.77 -15.09 19.01
N GLU A 118 7.95 -15.79 20.13
CA GLU A 118 7.40 -17.12 20.34
C GLU A 118 6.03 -16.99 21.02
N VAL A 119 4.97 -17.42 20.33
CA VAL A 119 3.59 -17.31 20.82
C VAL A 119 3.18 -18.60 21.53
N VAL A 120 2.74 -18.51 22.79
CA VAL A 120 2.22 -19.63 23.60
C VAL A 120 0.73 -19.41 23.86
N ASN A 121 -0.10 -20.45 23.67
CA ASN A 121 -1.56 -20.43 23.87
C ASN A 121 -2.00 -21.20 25.12
#